data_AF-A0A8X6SKQ4-F1
#
_entry.id   AF-A0A8X6SKQ4-F1
#
_cell.length_a   1.000
_cell.length_b   1.000
_cell.length_c   1.000
_cell.angle_alpha   90.00
_cell.angle_beta   90.00
_cell.angle_gamma   90.00
#
_symmetry.space_group_name_H-M   'P 1'
#
loop_
_entity.id
_entity.type
_entity.pdbx_description
1 polymer ?
#
loop_
_entity_poly.entity_id
_entity_poly.type
_entity_poly.pdbx_seq_one_letter_code
_entity_poly.pdbx_strand_id
1 'polypeptide(L)'
;MFYLKSGPVAIKTKLGWTLMGKTYRNDTKFDKNHFMNVTSMFVNDMCISDLWKLDSLGITDPVETKTKLEIQKETLNHFQKTISVDISGRYEVALPWVLDNKFLSSNKKLTENRLESTKRKLIAMGKFEEY
;
A
#
# COMPACT_ATOMS: atom_id res chain seq x y z
N MET A 1 -5.99 -26.59 -6.85
CA MET A 1 -7.06 -26.17 -5.92
C MET A 1 -7.50 -27.41 -5.17
N PHE A 2 -7.62 -27.33 -3.84
CA PHE A 2 -7.95 -28.45 -2.95
C PHE A 2 -9.13 -28.08 -2.05
N TYR A 3 -10.17 -28.88 -2.04
CA TYR A 3 -11.35 -28.66 -1.20
C TYR A 3 -11.17 -29.40 0.12
N LEU A 4 -11.23 -28.67 1.24
CA LEU A 4 -11.21 -29.30 2.56
C LEU A 4 -12.61 -29.74 2.94
N LYS A 5 -12.70 -30.87 3.65
CA LYS A 5 -13.97 -31.39 4.19
C LYS A 5 -14.68 -30.40 5.12
N SER A 6 -13.94 -29.42 5.68
CA SER A 6 -14.46 -28.37 6.56
C SER A 6 -15.16 -27.22 5.83
N GLY A 7 -15.15 -27.18 4.49
CA GLY A 7 -15.79 -26.14 3.67
C GLY A 7 -14.82 -25.16 2.98
N PRO A 8 -13.74 -24.70 3.62
CA PRO A 8 -12.73 -23.87 2.97
C PRO A 8 -12.00 -24.58 1.82
N VAL A 9 -11.47 -23.78 0.91
CA VAL A 9 -10.73 -24.20 -0.27
C VAL A 9 -9.31 -23.68 -0.20
N ALA A 10 -8.35 -24.58 -0.36
CA ALA A 10 -6.94 -24.23 -0.50
C ALA A 10 -6.59 -24.02 -1.97
N ILE A 11 -6.02 -22.86 -2.29
CA ILE A 11 -5.53 -22.50 -3.61
C ILE A 11 -4.02 -22.30 -3.52
N LYS A 12 -3.27 -22.92 -4.44
CA LYS A 12 -1.82 -22.68 -4.55
C LYS A 12 -1.62 -21.41 -5.39
N THR A 13 -1.10 -20.36 -4.77
CA THR A 13 -0.73 -19.10 -5.43
C THR A 13 0.79 -19.01 -5.56
N LYS A 14 1.28 -17.95 -6.22
CA LYS A 14 2.73 -17.66 -6.26
C LYS A 14 3.31 -17.33 -4.88
N LEU A 15 2.48 -16.99 -3.91
CA LEU A 15 2.85 -16.69 -2.53
C LEU A 15 2.70 -17.89 -1.58
N GLY A 16 2.37 -19.08 -2.10
CA GLY A 16 2.15 -20.29 -1.32
C GLY A 16 0.68 -20.72 -1.25
N TRP A 17 0.37 -21.57 -0.27
CA TRP A 17 -0.99 -22.08 -0.06
C TRP A 17 -1.86 -21.03 0.64
N THR A 18 -2.94 -20.63 -0.02
CA THR A 18 -3.93 -19.68 0.51
C THR A 18 -5.24 -20.42 0.78
N LEU A 19 -5.76 -20.31 2.00
CA LEU A 19 -7.05 -20.90 2.38
C LEU A 19 -8.17 -19.85 2.27
N MET A 20 -9.21 -20.16 1.51
CA MET A 20 -10.34 -19.26 1.26
C MET A 20 -11.65 -19.96 1.58
N GLY A 21 -12.52 -19.35 2.37
CA GLY A 21 -13.85 -19.90 2.66
C GLY A 21 -14.42 -19.41 3.99
N LYS A 22 -15.71 -19.67 4.22
CA LYS A 22 -16.38 -19.34 5.47
C LYS A 22 -15.84 -20.22 6.60
N THR A 23 -15.39 -19.60 7.69
CA THR A 23 -15.08 -20.32 8.93
C THR A 23 -16.37 -20.44 9.75
N TYR A 24 -16.80 -21.66 10.04
CA TYR A 24 -17.93 -21.89 10.94
C TYR A 24 -17.46 -21.65 12.37
N ARG A 25 -17.62 -20.43 12.88
CA ARG A 25 -17.64 -20.20 14.33
C ARG A 25 -19.07 -20.40 14.80
N ASN A 26 -19.33 -21.55 15.41
CA ASN A 26 -20.50 -21.76 16.23
C ASN A 26 -20.28 -21.04 17.55
N ASP A 27 -20.55 -19.75 17.60
CA ASP A 27 -20.83 -19.09 18.88
C ASP A 27 -21.97 -18.11 18.70
N THR A 28 -23.08 -18.49 19.34
CA THR A 28 -24.26 -17.68 19.55
C THR A 28 -23.89 -16.44 20.36
N LYS A 29 -23.63 -15.33 19.68
CA LYS A 29 -24.01 -13.97 20.09
C LYS A 29 -23.69 -13.00 18.95
N PHE A 30 -24.73 -12.30 18.53
CA PHE A 30 -24.67 -11.23 17.55
C PHE A 30 -23.67 -10.15 17.99
N ASP A 31 -22.58 -9.99 17.24
CA ASP A 31 -21.93 -8.69 17.10
C ASP A 31 -21.69 -8.43 15.61
N LYS A 32 -22.51 -7.53 15.07
CA LYS A 32 -22.48 -7.04 13.69
C LYS A 32 -21.25 -6.14 13.48
N ASN A 33 -20.02 -6.66 13.60
CA ASN A 33 -18.83 -5.90 13.18
C ASN A 33 -17.54 -6.69 12.98
N HIS A 34 -17.60 -7.98 12.62
CA HIS A 34 -16.37 -8.77 12.42
C HIS A 34 -16.37 -9.55 11.11
N PHE A 35 -16.18 -8.84 10.00
CA PHE A 35 -15.45 -9.41 8.85
C PHE A 35 -13.95 -9.32 9.15
N MET A 36 -13.49 -10.11 10.12
CA MET A 36 -12.06 -10.34 10.31
C MET A 36 -11.61 -11.30 9.21
N ASN A 37 -11.30 -10.76 8.03
CA ASN A 37 -10.47 -11.45 7.05
C ASN A 37 -9.05 -11.52 7.63
N VAL A 38 -8.80 -12.50 8.50
CA VAL A 38 -7.44 -12.75 9.01
C VAL A 38 -6.68 -13.51 7.94
N THR A 39 -6.04 -12.77 7.04
CA THR A 39 -5.00 -13.32 6.19
C THR A 39 -3.76 -13.50 7.07
N SER A 40 -3.65 -14.64 7.75
CA SER A 40 -2.41 -15.01 8.44
C SER A 40 -1.39 -15.39 7.36
N MET A 41 -0.60 -14.40 6.95
CA MET A 41 0.59 -14.64 6.14
C MET A 41 1.65 -15.16 7.10
N PHE A 42 1.99 -16.45 7.00
CA PHE A 42 3.13 -17.01 7.73
C PHE A 42 4.39 -16.43 7.06
N VAL A 43 4.73 -15.19 7.40
CA VAL A 43 5.97 -14.53 6.96
C VAL A 43 7.09 -15.06 7.84
N ASN A 44 7.45 -16.33 7.66
CA ASN A 44 8.59 -16.87 8.37
C ASN A 44 9.91 -16.44 7.71
N ASP A 45 9.91 -16.04 6.43
CA ASP A 45 11.17 -15.84 5.68
C ASP A 45 11.12 -14.71 4.63
N MET A 46 10.37 -13.62 4.85
CA MET A 46 10.61 -12.40 4.04
C MET A 46 11.32 -11.35 4.88
N CYS A 47 12.50 -10.94 4.41
CA CYS A 47 13.18 -9.79 4.96
C CYS A 47 12.31 -8.56 4.73
N ILE A 48 12.24 -7.67 5.73
CA ILE A 48 11.55 -6.38 5.61
C ILE A 48 12.03 -5.64 4.35
N SER A 49 13.31 -5.75 4.00
CA SER A 49 13.82 -5.14 2.77
C SER A 49 13.14 -5.64 1.49
N ASP A 50 12.65 -6.88 1.45
CA ASP A 50 11.96 -7.43 0.29
C ASP A 50 10.50 -6.95 0.22
N LEU A 51 9.86 -6.67 1.38
CA LEU A 51 8.58 -5.96 1.43
C LEU A 51 8.70 -4.53 0.90
N TRP A 52 9.77 -3.83 1.26
CA TRP A 52 10.00 -2.46 0.80
C TRP A 52 10.37 -2.41 -0.68
N LYS A 53 11.07 -3.44 -1.19
CA LYS A 53 11.25 -3.62 -2.65
C LYS A 53 9.90 -3.79 -3.34
N LEU A 54 9.01 -4.63 -2.83
CA LEU A 54 7.66 -4.82 -3.38
C LEU A 54 6.87 -3.51 -3.42
N ASP A 55 6.89 -2.72 -2.34
CA ASP A 55 6.23 -1.40 -2.29
C ASP A 55 6.88 -0.35 -3.23
N SER A 56 8.21 -0.33 -3.30
CA SER A 56 8.95 0.60 -4.17
C SER A 56 8.83 0.29 -5.66
N LEU A 57 8.48 -0.96 -6.01
CA LEU A 57 8.34 -1.43 -7.39
C LEU A 57 6.96 -1.14 -8.00
N GLY A 58 6.01 -0.58 -7.23
CA GLY A 58 4.70 -0.20 -7.74
C GLY A 58 3.96 -1.39 -8.35
N ILE A 59 3.76 -2.46 -7.58
CA ILE A 59 3.06 -3.67 -8.03
C ILE A 59 1.63 -3.31 -8.40
N THR A 60 1.40 -3.09 -9.69
CA THR A 60 0.10 -3.12 -10.35
C THR A 60 -0.21 -4.54 -10.82
N ASP A 61 -1.50 -4.84 -11.00
CA ASP A 61 -1.99 -6.14 -11.43
C ASP A 61 -1.25 -6.63 -12.70
N PRO A 62 -0.95 -7.94 -12.84
CA PRO A 62 -0.22 -8.48 -13.97
C PRO A 62 -0.94 -8.34 -15.33
N VAL A 63 -2.14 -7.76 -15.36
CA VAL A 63 -2.88 -7.40 -16.59
C VAL A 63 -2.35 -6.09 -17.20
N GLU A 64 -1.64 -5.25 -16.43
CA GLU A 64 -1.20 -3.90 -16.84
C GLU A 64 0.32 -3.71 -16.90
N THR A 65 1.11 -4.78 -16.97
CA THR A 65 2.58 -4.62 -17.05
C THR A 65 3.02 -4.26 -18.46
N LYS A 66 3.35 -2.98 -18.71
CA LYS A 66 4.06 -2.56 -19.93
C LYS A 66 5.34 -3.40 -20.09
N THR A 67 5.67 -3.74 -21.34
CA THR A 67 6.90 -4.48 -21.63
C THR A 67 8.13 -3.62 -21.32
N LYS A 68 9.27 -4.25 -21.03
CA LYS A 68 10.54 -3.54 -20.75
C LYS A 68 10.92 -2.57 -21.87
N LEU A 69 10.64 -2.92 -23.12
CA LEU A 69 10.92 -2.08 -24.29
C LEU A 69 10.04 -0.82 -24.32
N GLU A 70 8.77 -0.95 -23.94
CA GLU A 70 7.86 0.20 -23.85
C GLU A 70 8.28 1.16 -22.75
N ILE A 71 8.69 0.65 -21.59
CA ILE A 71 9.21 1.46 -20.48
C ILE A 71 10.47 2.22 -20.91
N GLN A 72 11.40 1.56 -21.61
CA GLN A 72 12.60 2.21 -22.14
C GLN A 72 12.26 3.31 -23.15
N LYS A 73 11.34 3.03 -24.06
CA LYS A 73 10.88 3.99 -25.08
C LYS A 73 10.21 5.20 -24.44
N GLU A 74 9.35 5.00 -23.44
CA GLU A 74 8.72 6.09 -22.70
C GLU A 74 9.75 6.91 -21.92
N THR A 75 10.73 6.27 -21.29
CA THR A 75 11.80 6.95 -20.55
C THR A 75 12.64 7.84 -21.47
N LEU A 76 13.02 7.34 -22.65
CA LEU A 76 13.75 8.12 -23.66
C LEU A 76 12.93 9.30 -24.19
N ASN A 77 11.65 9.07 -24.50
CA ASN A 77 10.75 10.14 -24.92
C ASN A 77 10.59 11.21 -23.83
N HIS A 78 10.49 10.82 -22.56
CA HIS A 78 10.40 11.75 -21.43
C HIS A 78 11.67 12.60 -21.32
N PHE A 79 12.83 11.96 -21.34
CA PHE A 79 14.14 12.63 -21.32
C PHE A 79 14.24 13.67 -22.45
N GLN A 80 13.93 13.29 -23.69
CA GLN A 80 14.01 14.19 -24.84
C GLN A 80 13.05 15.38 -24.73
N LYS A 81 11.88 15.21 -24.11
CA LYS A 81 10.90 16.29 -23.92
C LYS A 81 11.24 17.25 -22.80
N THR A 82 11.95 16.77 -21.77
CA THR A 82 12.13 17.51 -20.52
C THR A 82 13.56 18.00 -20.32
N ILE A 83 14.48 17.68 -21.24
CA ILE A 83 15.81 18.25 -21.25
C ILE A 83 15.77 19.73 -21.61
N SER A 84 16.30 20.56 -20.72
CA SER A 84 16.51 21.99 -20.91
C SER A 84 17.87 22.40 -20.38
N VAL A 85 18.34 23.58 -20.78
CA VAL A 85 19.57 24.16 -20.26
C VAL A 85 19.20 25.36 -19.41
N ASP A 86 19.61 25.34 -18.15
CA ASP A 86 19.44 26.46 -17.23
C ASP A 86 20.31 27.66 -17.65
N ILE A 87 20.00 28.84 -17.11
CA ILE A 87 20.71 30.11 -17.31
C ILE A 87 22.20 29.98 -16.95
N SER A 88 22.53 29.07 -16.02
CA SER A 88 23.91 28.74 -15.64
C SER A 88 24.64 27.79 -16.60
N GLY A 89 23.98 27.35 -17.67
CA GLY A 89 24.52 26.40 -18.66
C GLY A 89 24.45 24.93 -18.24
N ARG A 90 23.72 24.60 -17.16
CA ARG A 90 23.56 23.21 -16.68
C ARG A 90 22.37 22.53 -17.35
N TYR A 91 22.51 21.24 -17.64
CA TYR A 91 21.40 20.43 -18.12
C TYR A 91 20.45 20.11 -16.98
N GLU A 92 19.18 20.43 -17.18
CA GLU A 92 18.07 20.05 -16.32
C GLU A 92 17.18 19.05 -17.06
N VAL A 93 16.73 18.03 -16.35
CA VAL A 93 15.83 17.00 -16.88
C VAL A 93 14.80 16.69 -15.81
N ALA A 94 13.52 16.64 -16.18
CA ALA A 94 12.49 16.24 -15.24
C ALA A 94 12.63 14.75 -14.89
N LEU A 95 12.35 14.40 -13.64
CA LEU A 95 12.42 13.01 -13.19
C LEU A 95 11.26 12.20 -13.80
N PRO A 96 11.52 10.96 -14.29
CA PRO A 96 10.51 10.11 -14.89
C PRO A 96 9.68 9.45 -13.78
N TRP A 97 8.79 10.21 -13.15
CA TRP A 97 7.85 9.67 -12.17
C TRP A 97 6.84 8.76 -12.86
N VAL A 98 6.40 7.71 -12.15
CA VAL A 98 5.26 6.91 -12.59
C VAL A 98 4.06 7.85 -12.69
N LEU A 99 3.47 7.93 -13.90
CA LEU A 99 2.31 8.81 -14.22
C LEU A 99 1.12 8.59 -13.28
N ASP A 100 1.08 7.42 -12.65
CA ASP A 100 0.08 7.02 -11.67
C ASP A 100 0.39 7.58 -10.28
N ASN A 101 0.73 8.87 -10.22
CA ASN A 101 0.75 9.59 -8.95
C ASN A 101 -0.71 9.89 -8.60
N LYS A 102 -1.45 8.85 -8.18
CA LYS A 102 -2.74 9.02 -7.50
C LYS A 102 -2.48 10.05 -6.42
N PHE A 103 -3.01 11.26 -6.60
CA PHE A 103 -2.85 12.34 -5.64
C PHE A 103 -3.11 11.76 -4.26
N LEU A 104 -2.08 11.73 -3.41
CA LEU A 104 -2.23 11.22 -2.05
C LEU A 104 -3.36 12.01 -1.43
N SER A 105 -4.42 11.31 -1.01
CA SER A 105 -5.58 11.96 -0.41
C SER A 105 -5.09 12.80 0.76
N SER A 106 -5.46 14.08 0.80
CA SER A 106 -5.03 14.97 1.86
C SER A 106 -5.45 14.42 3.23
N ASN A 107 -4.47 14.10 4.06
CA ASN A 107 -4.68 13.67 5.45
C ASN A 107 -4.90 14.85 6.41
N LYS A 108 -4.90 16.09 5.91
CA LYS A 108 -4.97 17.32 6.71
C LYS A 108 -6.12 17.31 7.72
N LYS A 109 -7.34 17.04 7.27
CA LYS A 109 -8.53 17.00 8.13
C LYS A 109 -8.44 15.93 9.22
N LEU A 110 -7.86 14.76 8.90
CA LEU A 110 -7.65 13.70 9.89
C LEU A 110 -6.63 14.13 10.95
N THR A 111 -5.55 14.78 10.52
CA THR A 111 -4.51 15.29 11.42
C THR A 111 -5.05 16.40 12.32
N GLU A 112 -5.85 17.32 11.79
CA GLU A 112 -6.54 18.37 12.56
C GLU A 112 -7.47 17.77 13.62
N ASN A 113 -8.31 16.79 13.25
CA ASN A 113 -9.20 16.12 14.19
C ASN A 113 -8.44 15.38 15.30
N ARG A 114 -7.33 14.74 14.95
CA ARG A 114 -6.45 14.07 15.92
C ARG A 114 -5.85 15.10 16.88
N LEU A 115 -5.33 16.21 16.34
CA LEU A 115 -4.75 17.30 17.12
C LEU A 115 -5.75 17.88 18.12
N GLU A 116 -6.98 18.18 17.68
CA GLU A 116 -8.02 18.68 18.58
C GLU A 116 -8.39 17.66 19.66
N SER A 117 -8.44 16.39 19.30
CA SER A 117 -8.76 15.31 20.24
C SER A 117 -7.66 15.15 21.29
N THR A 118 -6.39 15.20 20.90
CA THR A 118 -5.25 15.20 21.84
C THR A 118 -5.24 16.47 22.69
N LYS A 119 -5.51 17.64 22.11
CA LYS A 119 -5.63 18.90 22.86
C LYS A 119 -6.71 18.80 23.94
N ARG A 120 -7.92 18.31 23.60
CA ARG A 120 -9.01 18.11 24.56
C ARG A 120 -8.62 17.15 25.69
N LYS A 121 -7.92 16.05 25.37
CA LYS A 121 -7.43 15.10 26.39
C LYS A 121 -6.40 15.74 27.32
N LEU A 122 -5.45 16.51 26.77
CA LEU A 122 -4.42 17.19 27.55
C LEU A 122 -5.01 18.23 28.50
N ILE A 123 -5.98 19.02 28.03
CA ILE A 123 -6.71 19.99 28.86
C ILE A 123 -7.48 19.25 29.98
N ALA A 124 -8.18 18.17 29.66
CA ALA A 124 -8.90 17.37 30.66
C ALA A 124 -7.98 16.74 31.72
N MET A 125 -6.73 16.44 31.36
CA MET A 125 -5.70 15.94 32.27
C MET A 125 -4.95 17.04 33.03
N GLY A 126 -5.20 18.32 32.72
CA GLY A 126 -4.46 19.46 33.29
C GLY A 126 -3.00 19.55 32.81
N LYS A 127 -2.62 18.82 31.76
CA LYS A 127 -1.23 18.71 31.26
C LYS A 127 -0.96 19.51 30.00
N PHE A 128 -1.84 20.45 29.67
CA PHE A 128 -1.69 21.23 28.44
C PHE A 128 -0.49 22.18 28.50
N GLU A 129 -0.16 22.70 29.68
CA GLU A 129 0.96 23.63 29.91
C GLU A 129 2.33 22.93 30.09
N GLU A 130 2.38 21.59 30.06
CA GLU A 130 3.64 20.82 30.18
C GLU A 130 4.42 20.71 28.85
N TYR A 131 3.92 21.32 27.76
CA TYR A 131 4.46 21.31 26.40
C TYR A 131 4.57 22.72 25.83
#